data_AF-A0A1Q6JTN7-F1
#
_entry.id   AF-A0A1Q6JTN7-F1
#
_cell.length_a   1.000
_cell.length_b   1.000
_cell.length_c   1.000
_cell.angle_alpha   90.00
_cell.angle_beta   90.00
_cell.angle_gamma   90.00
#
_symmetry.space_group_name_H-M   'P 1'
#
loop_
_entity.id
_entity.type
_entity.pdbx_description
1 polymer ?
#
loop_
_entity_poly.entity_id
_entity_poly.type
_entity_poly.pdbx_seq_one_letter_code
_entity_poly.pdbx_strand_id
1 'polypeptide(L)'
;MKIQVKKESERAYVEVLETIKHMDSDLVKKIPQKLIQFFEEHKDKNYQFKFDENIDIENQKISIEAGSILAMLMLNYIANEQEKNEINNILAENEKKYEEELREKYNPDNLFKKKENKQEEKVEEQHSLMVVENKPWYKKIFEKIKNIFKKKEM
;
A
#
# COMPACT_ATOMS: atom_id res chain seq x y z
N MET A 1 4.01 26.88 -5.90
CA MET A 1 3.72 26.07 -4.70
C MET A 1 4.74 24.93 -4.68
N LYS A 2 5.65 24.88 -3.70
CA LYS A 2 6.58 23.74 -3.58
C LYS A 2 5.84 22.65 -2.83
N ILE A 3 5.59 21.52 -3.49
CA ILE A 3 5.00 20.34 -2.83
C ILE A 3 6.06 19.81 -1.87
N GLN A 4 5.77 19.83 -0.57
CA GLN A 4 6.60 19.15 0.43
C GLN A 4 6.22 17.67 0.45
N VAL A 5 7.13 16.82 -0.02
CA VAL A 5 6.97 15.37 0.00
C VAL A 5 7.56 14.84 1.30
N LYS A 6 6.88 13.89 1.95
CA LYS A 6 7.42 13.23 3.15
C LYS A 6 8.51 12.23 2.75
N LYS A 7 9.51 12.03 3.60
CA LYS A 7 10.66 11.15 3.31
C LYS A 7 10.23 9.70 3.02
N GLU A 8 9.20 9.21 3.67
CA GLU A 8 8.61 7.89 3.40
C GLU A 8 8.07 7.79 1.97
N SER A 9 7.46 8.88 1.47
CA SER A 9 6.97 8.97 0.09
C SER A 9 8.11 9.03 -0.92
N GLU A 10 9.22 9.72 -0.61
CA GLU A 10 10.40 9.76 -1.49
C GLU A 10 11.01 8.37 -1.69
N ARG A 11 11.07 7.56 -0.63
CA ARG A 11 11.53 6.16 -0.71
C ARG A 11 10.55 5.29 -1.48
N ALA A 12 9.25 5.46 -1.22
CA ALA A 12 8.21 4.73 -1.94
C ALA A 12 8.30 4.95 -3.46
N TYR A 13 8.65 6.16 -3.92
CA TYR A 13 8.86 6.42 -5.34
C TYR A 13 10.01 5.61 -5.94
N VAL A 14 11.09 5.37 -5.19
CA VAL A 14 12.18 4.48 -5.64
C VAL A 14 11.64 3.06 -5.87
N GLU A 15 10.87 2.53 -4.92
CA GLU A 15 10.31 1.18 -4.99
C GLU A 15 9.30 1.04 -6.14
N VAL A 16 8.42 2.04 -6.32
CA VAL A 16 7.45 2.10 -7.43
C VAL A 16 8.19 2.09 -8.76
N LEU A 17 9.15 3.00 -8.95
CA LEU A 17 9.91 3.14 -10.19
C LEU A 17 10.68 1.86 -10.52
N GLU A 18 11.29 1.23 -9.52
CA GLU A 18 11.99 -0.03 -9.75
C GLU A 18 10.99 -1.16 -10.09
N THR A 19 9.88 -1.27 -9.36
CA THR A 19 8.86 -2.30 -9.61
C THR A 19 8.29 -2.21 -11.02
N ILE A 20 7.93 -1.02 -11.50
CA ILE A 20 7.33 -0.86 -12.84
C ILE A 20 8.31 -1.14 -13.98
N LYS A 21 9.63 -1.06 -13.77
CA LYS A 21 10.62 -1.46 -14.79
C LYS A 21 10.58 -2.94 -15.12
N HIS A 22 10.13 -3.77 -14.18
CA HIS A 22 10.02 -5.23 -14.34
C HIS A 22 8.66 -5.66 -14.92
N MET A 23 7.76 -4.72 -15.17
CA MET A 23 6.45 -4.98 -15.78
C MET A 23 6.52 -4.96 -17.32
N ASP A 24 5.48 -5.50 -17.97
CA ASP A 24 5.34 -5.40 -19.43
C ASP A 24 5.32 -3.92 -19.86
N SER A 25 6.20 -3.56 -20.81
CA SER A 25 6.33 -2.21 -21.32
C SER A 25 5.02 -1.63 -21.87
N ASP A 26 4.13 -2.46 -22.41
CA ASP A 26 2.83 -2.02 -22.92
C ASP A 26 1.86 -1.64 -21.80
N LEU A 27 2.00 -2.25 -20.62
CA LEU A 27 1.25 -1.86 -19.43
C LEU A 27 1.85 -0.58 -18.83
N VAL A 28 3.18 -0.46 -18.77
CA VAL A 28 3.86 0.74 -18.25
C VAL A 28 3.51 1.98 -19.07
N LYS A 29 3.41 1.86 -20.40
CA LYS A 29 3.01 2.96 -21.31
C LYS A 29 1.62 3.52 -21.03
N LYS A 30 0.75 2.77 -20.35
CA LYS A 30 -0.58 3.28 -19.94
C LYS A 30 -0.49 4.30 -18.81
N ILE A 31 0.59 4.29 -18.02
CA ILE A 31 0.80 5.26 -16.94
C ILE A 31 1.18 6.61 -17.57
N PRO A 32 0.55 7.73 -17.17
CA PRO A 32 0.90 9.06 -17.67
C PRO A 32 2.38 9.38 -17.41
N GLN A 33 3.11 9.75 -18.46
CA GLN A 33 4.55 10.06 -18.36
C GLN A 33 4.86 11.16 -17.32
N LYS A 34 3.98 12.15 -17.18
CA LYS A 34 4.11 13.21 -16.16
C LYS A 34 4.13 12.65 -14.74
N LEU A 35 3.41 11.56 -14.49
CA LEU A 35 3.37 10.92 -13.17
C LEU A 35 4.67 10.15 -12.90
N ILE A 36 5.21 9.46 -13.90
CA ILE A 36 6.54 8.81 -13.81
C ILE A 36 7.62 9.86 -13.56
N GLN A 37 7.59 10.97 -14.30
CA GLN A 37 8.53 12.08 -14.13
C GLN A 37 8.44 12.68 -12.72
N PHE A 38 7.22 12.85 -12.18
CA PHE A 38 7.03 13.31 -10.81
C PHE A 38 7.71 12.38 -9.79
N PHE A 39 7.57 11.05 -9.95
CA PHE A 39 8.27 10.10 -9.07
C PHE A 39 9.80 10.21 -9.22
N GLU A 40 10.33 10.35 -10.44
CA GLU A 40 11.77 10.49 -10.69
C GLU A 40 12.36 11.77 -10.08
N GLU A 41 11.62 12.89 -10.14
CA GLU A 41 12.05 14.18 -9.59
C GLU A 41 12.06 14.20 -8.07
N HIS A 42 11.13 13.46 -7.44
CA HIS A 42 10.90 13.48 -5.99
C HIS A 42 11.38 12.24 -5.24
N LYS A 43 12.01 11.27 -5.90
CA LYS A 43 12.52 10.06 -5.22
C LYS A 43 13.71 10.35 -4.32
N ASP A 44 13.88 9.53 -3.29
CA ASP A 44 15.05 9.55 -2.43
C ASP A 44 16.27 9.05 -3.23
N LYS A 45 17.28 9.92 -3.40
CA LYS A 45 18.49 9.62 -4.20
C LYS A 45 19.45 8.66 -3.49
N ASN A 46 19.34 8.51 -2.17
CA ASN A 46 20.24 7.69 -1.37
C ASN A 46 19.64 6.33 -1.02
N TYR A 47 18.32 6.19 -1.13
CA TYR A 47 17.65 4.91 -0.92
C TYR A 47 17.75 4.02 -2.16
N GLN A 48 18.01 2.74 -1.93
CA GLN A 48 18.06 1.73 -2.97
C GLN A 48 17.06 0.63 -2.66
N PHE A 49 16.27 0.28 -3.66
CA PHE A 49 15.39 -0.87 -3.64
C PHE A 49 15.78 -1.78 -4.79
N LYS A 50 15.83 -3.08 -4.53
CA LYS A 50 16.15 -4.11 -5.52
C LYS A 50 14.97 -5.05 -5.65
N PHE A 51 14.42 -5.13 -6.85
CA PHE A 51 13.40 -6.11 -7.19
C PHE A 51 14.06 -7.49 -7.40
N ASP A 52 13.48 -8.54 -6.83
CA ASP A 52 13.97 -9.91 -7.01
C ASP A 52 13.06 -10.67 -7.98
N GLU A 53 13.53 -10.89 -9.21
CA GLU A 53 12.77 -11.57 -10.26
C GLU A 53 12.41 -13.03 -9.91
N ASN A 54 13.02 -13.62 -8.88
CA ASN A 54 12.78 -15.00 -8.47
C ASN A 54 11.61 -15.16 -7.47
N ILE A 55 11.03 -14.04 -6.99
CA ILE A 55 9.91 -14.08 -6.03
C ILE A 55 8.71 -13.31 -6.57
N ASP A 56 7.51 -13.81 -6.24
CA ASP A 56 6.26 -13.16 -6.64
C ASP A 56 6.11 -11.76 -6.04
N ILE A 57 5.37 -10.89 -6.73
CA ILE A 57 5.21 -9.47 -6.39
C ILE A 57 4.67 -9.25 -4.96
N GLU A 58 3.76 -10.10 -4.48
CA GLU A 58 3.21 -10.05 -3.12
C GLU A 58 4.25 -10.33 -2.02
N ASN A 59 5.33 -11.02 -2.38
CA ASN A 59 6.40 -11.42 -1.47
C ASN A 59 7.59 -10.46 -1.49
N GLN A 60 7.60 -9.50 -2.42
CA GLN A 60 8.57 -8.42 -2.44
C GLN A 60 8.49 -7.58 -1.16
N LYS A 61 9.63 -7.06 -0.71
CA LYS A 61 9.75 -6.19 0.47
C LYS A 61 9.33 -4.75 0.16
N ILE A 62 8.15 -4.57 -0.41
CA ILE A 62 7.58 -3.28 -0.79
C ILE A 62 6.98 -2.62 0.46
N SER A 63 7.23 -1.33 0.66
CA SER A 63 6.62 -0.52 1.72
C SER A 63 5.11 -0.38 1.54
N ILE A 64 4.38 -0.01 2.61
CA ILE A 64 2.93 0.22 2.53
C ILE A 64 2.64 1.41 1.60
N GLU A 65 3.46 2.44 1.65
CA GLU A 65 3.36 3.64 0.82
C GLU A 65 3.53 3.29 -0.66
N ALA A 66 4.58 2.53 -1.02
CA ALA A 66 4.80 2.10 -2.40
C ALA A 66 3.69 1.16 -2.89
N GLY A 67 3.28 0.20 -2.05
CA GLY A 67 2.17 -0.70 -2.35
C GLY A 67 0.86 0.05 -2.60
N SER A 68 0.61 1.13 -1.86
CA SER A 68 -0.56 2.00 -2.04
C SER A 68 -0.50 2.75 -3.38
N ILE A 69 0.67 3.29 -3.74
CA ILE A 69 0.87 3.97 -5.03
C ILE A 69 0.72 2.97 -6.18
N LEU A 70 1.31 1.78 -6.07
CA LEU A 70 1.18 0.72 -7.07
C LEU A 70 -0.29 0.31 -7.24
N ALA A 71 -1.03 0.08 -6.16
CA ALA A 71 -2.46 -0.23 -6.22
C ALA A 71 -3.27 0.87 -6.94
N MET A 72 -2.98 2.15 -6.65
CA MET A 72 -3.58 3.29 -7.34
C MET A 72 -3.26 3.29 -8.84
N LEU A 73 -2.00 3.04 -9.21
CA LEU A 73 -1.59 2.96 -10.62
C LEU A 73 -2.29 1.81 -11.35
N MET A 74 -2.40 0.65 -10.69
CA MET A 74 -3.10 -0.50 -11.24
C MET A 74 -4.57 -0.17 -11.50
N LEU A 75 -5.27 0.35 -10.48
CA LEU A 75 -6.69 0.68 -10.55
C LEU A 75 -7.00 1.71 -11.66
N ASN A 76 -6.18 2.75 -11.76
CA ASN A 76 -6.48 3.90 -12.61
C ASN A 76 -5.99 3.76 -14.05
N TYR A 77 -4.93 3.00 -14.31
CA TYR A 77 -4.26 3.01 -15.61
C TYR A 77 -4.04 1.64 -16.24
N ILE A 78 -3.88 0.57 -15.45
CA ILE A 78 -3.38 -0.71 -15.99
C ILE A 78 -4.47 -1.77 -16.04
N ALA A 79 -5.21 -1.93 -14.94
CA ALA A 79 -6.18 -2.99 -14.74
C ALA A 79 -7.35 -2.92 -15.72
N ASN A 80 -7.80 -4.08 -16.19
CA ASN A 80 -9.07 -4.21 -16.90
C ASN A 80 -10.27 -4.16 -15.94
N GLU A 81 -11.50 -4.14 -16.46
CA GLU A 81 -12.70 -4.01 -15.63
C GLU A 81 -12.87 -5.14 -14.58
N GLN A 82 -12.49 -6.37 -14.92
CA GLN A 82 -12.52 -7.48 -13.96
C GLN A 82 -11.50 -7.26 -12.84
N GLU A 83 -10.26 -6.94 -13.20
CA GLU A 83 -9.17 -6.68 -12.23
C GLU A 83 -9.48 -5.46 -11.35
N LYS A 84 -10.08 -4.40 -11.91
CA LYS A 84 -10.55 -3.24 -11.15
C LYS A 84 -11.59 -3.63 -10.10
N ASN A 85 -12.54 -4.50 -10.46
CA ASN A 85 -13.53 -5.00 -9.51
C ASN A 85 -12.86 -5.80 -8.38
N GLU A 86 -11.86 -6.63 -8.69
CA GLU A 86 -11.10 -7.34 -7.67
C GLU A 86 -10.36 -6.39 -6.72
N ILE A 87 -9.70 -5.35 -7.27
CA ILE A 87 -9.03 -4.32 -6.47
C ILE A 87 -10.03 -3.58 -5.57
N ASN A 88 -11.15 -3.12 -6.12
CA ASN A 88 -12.17 -2.36 -5.39
C ASN A 88 -12.82 -3.20 -4.27
N ASN A 89 -13.07 -4.49 -4.52
CA ASN A 89 -13.60 -5.38 -3.50
C ASN A 89 -12.63 -5.52 -2.33
N ILE A 90 -11.34 -5.70 -2.61
CA ILE A 90 -10.32 -5.76 -1.55
C ILE A 90 -10.28 -4.45 -0.77
N LEU A 91 -10.30 -3.30 -1.45
CA LEU A 91 -10.33 -1.99 -0.78
C LEU A 91 -11.54 -1.85 0.14
N ALA A 92 -12.74 -2.17 -0.34
CA ALA A 92 -13.98 -2.12 0.43
C ALA A 92 -13.96 -3.07 1.64
N GLU A 93 -13.44 -4.29 1.47
CA GLU A 93 -13.27 -5.24 2.58
C GLU A 93 -12.33 -4.71 3.67
N ASN A 94 -11.23 -4.06 3.28
CA ASN A 94 -10.28 -3.50 4.24
C ASN A 94 -10.85 -2.26 4.94
N GLU A 95 -11.58 -1.41 4.23
CA GLU A 95 -12.28 -0.26 4.81
C GLU A 95 -13.30 -0.71 5.85
N LYS A 96 -14.14 -1.71 5.51
CA LYS A 96 -15.10 -2.29 6.45
C LYS A 96 -14.43 -2.84 7.71
N LYS A 97 -13.31 -3.56 7.56
CA LYS A 97 -12.54 -4.07 8.72
C LYS A 97 -12.00 -2.95 9.58
N TYR A 98 -11.46 -1.91 8.98
CA TYR A 98 -10.97 -0.74 9.70
C TYR A 98 -12.10 -0.01 10.45
N GLU A 99 -13.28 0.11 9.84
CA GLU A 99 -14.46 0.66 10.53
C GLU A 99 -14.91 -0.20 11.70
N GLU A 100 -14.91 -1.53 11.56
CA GLU A 100 -15.23 -2.48 12.63
C GLU A 100 -14.23 -2.34 13.80
N GLU A 101 -12.92 -2.28 13.51
CA GLU A 101 -11.88 -2.05 14.51
C GLU A 101 -12.05 -0.71 15.25
N LEU A 102 -12.38 0.37 14.52
CA LEU A 102 -12.68 1.67 15.12
C LEU A 102 -13.92 1.61 16.01
N ARG A 103 -14.99 0.96 15.54
CA ARG A 103 -16.20 0.78 16.33
C ARG A 103 -15.90 0.03 17.62
N GLU A 104 -15.14 -1.07 17.58
CA GLU A 104 -14.77 -1.82 18.78
C GLU A 104 -13.94 -1.00 19.76
N LYS A 105 -12.93 -0.28 19.26
CA LYS A 105 -12.00 0.53 20.07
C LYS A 105 -12.68 1.71 20.76
N TYR A 106 -13.59 2.38 20.07
CA TYR A 106 -14.26 3.59 20.56
C TYR A 106 -15.71 3.37 20.98
N ASN A 107 -16.18 2.11 21.08
CA ASN A 107 -17.52 1.80 21.57
C ASN A 107 -17.67 2.29 23.03
N PRO A 108 -18.56 3.26 23.33
CA PRO A 108 -18.79 3.72 24.70
C PRO A 108 -19.19 2.58 25.63
N ASP A 109 -19.95 1.59 25.16
CA ASP A 109 -20.33 0.43 25.97
C ASP A 109 -19.11 -0.38 26.46
N ASN A 110 -18.02 -0.42 25.67
CA ASN A 110 -16.76 -1.06 26.06
C ASN A 110 -15.92 -0.16 26.99
N LEU A 111 -15.99 1.16 26.81
CA LEU A 111 -15.31 2.15 27.67
C LEU A 111 -15.87 2.17 29.10
N PHE A 112 -17.15 1.88 29.28
CA PHE A 112 -17.78 1.82 30.61
C PHE A 112 -17.71 0.44 31.27
N LYS A 113 -17.64 -0.66 30.50
CA LYS A 113 -17.49 -2.03 31.04
C LYS A 113 -16.15 -2.30 31.74
N LYS A 114 -15.08 -1.56 31.39
CA LYS A 114 -13.75 -1.72 32.03
C LYS A 114 -13.63 -1.11 33.43
N LYS A 115 -14.66 -0.44 33.96
CA LYS A 115 -14.57 0.25 35.27
C LYS A 115 -14.72 -0.67 36.49
N GLU A 116 -15.04 -1.95 36.33
CA GLU A 116 -15.19 -2.87 37.47
C GLU A 116 -13.87 -3.46 37.99
N ASN A 117 -12.74 -3.30 37.29
CA ASN A 117 -11.41 -3.70 37.78
C ASN A 117 -10.41 -2.55 37.64
N LYS A 118 -10.39 -1.63 38.61
CA LYS A 118 -9.35 -0.60 38.73
C LYS A 118 -8.16 -1.14 39.52
N GLN A 119 -7.11 -1.56 38.83
CA GLN A 119 -5.75 -1.22 39.22
C GLN A 119 -5.22 -0.23 38.20
N GLU A 120 -4.64 0.85 38.70
CA GLU A 120 -4.21 2.04 37.95
C GLU A 120 -3.06 1.69 37.01
N GLU A 121 -3.31 1.70 35.70
CA GLU A 121 -2.26 1.83 34.70
C GLU A 121 -2.38 3.19 34.01
N LYS A 122 -1.31 3.97 34.14
CA LYS A 122 -1.07 5.23 33.42
C LYS A 122 -1.33 5.00 31.94
N VAL A 123 -2.35 5.66 31.41
CA VAL A 123 -2.53 5.83 29.97
C VAL A 123 -1.47 6.85 29.53
N GLU A 124 -0.28 6.37 29.20
CA GLU A 124 0.57 7.09 28.26
C GLU A 124 -0.18 7.11 26.93
N GLU A 125 -0.50 8.32 26.45
CA GLU A 125 -0.89 8.58 25.07
C GLU A 125 0.29 8.26 24.14
N GLN A 126 0.58 6.97 23.98
CA GLN A 126 1.40 6.50 22.89
C GLN A 126 0.53 6.55 21.64
N HIS A 127 0.80 7.54 20.80
CA HIS A 127 0.53 7.55 19.36
C HIS A 127 1.25 6.38 18.65
N SER A 128 1.18 5.16 19.18
CA SER A 128 1.52 3.97 18.44
C SER A 128 0.33 3.70 17.52
N LEU A 129 0.47 4.14 16.28
CA LEU A 129 -0.10 3.46 15.13
C LEU A 129 0.14 1.97 15.38
N MET A 130 -0.86 1.27 15.92
CA MET A 130 -0.81 -0.15 16.16
C MET A 130 -0.44 -0.77 14.81
N VAL A 131 0.80 -1.25 14.74
CA VAL A 131 1.24 -2.19 13.72
C VAL A 131 0.46 -3.46 14.03
N VAL A 132 -0.79 -3.50 13.58
CA VAL A 132 -1.51 -4.76 13.48
C VAL A 132 -0.70 -5.57 12.48
N GLU A 133 -0.16 -6.71 12.91
CA GLU A 133 0.54 -7.71 12.09
C GLU A 133 -0.41 -8.38 11.07
N ASN A 134 -1.24 -7.58 10.41
CA ASN A 134 -1.98 -7.98 9.23
C ASN A 134 -1.03 -7.81 8.04
N LYS A 135 -0.91 -8.87 7.22
CA LYS A 135 -0.28 -8.74 5.89
C LYS A 135 -0.76 -7.44 5.24
N PRO A 136 0.15 -6.59 4.72
CA PRO A 136 -0.25 -5.33 4.11
C PRO A 136 -1.34 -5.55 3.06
N TRP A 137 -2.39 -4.75 3.11
CA TRP A 137 -3.59 -4.93 2.28
C TRP A 137 -3.27 -5.00 0.78
N TYR A 138 -2.25 -4.26 0.33
CA TYR A 138 -1.79 -4.23 -1.06
C TYR A 138 -1.27 -5.59 -1.53
N LYS A 139 -0.79 -6.46 -0.63
CA LYS A 139 -0.32 -7.81 -1.00
C LYS A 139 -1.46 -8.66 -1.55
N LYS A 140 -2.67 -8.52 -1.00
CA LYS A 140 -3.86 -9.21 -1.51
C LYS A 140 -4.22 -8.75 -2.92
N ILE A 141 -4.02 -7.46 -3.21
CA ILE A 141 -4.20 -6.96 -4.57
C ILE A 141 -3.19 -7.63 -5.48
N PHE A 142 -1.90 -7.58 -5.13
CA PHE A 142 -0.84 -8.17 -5.94
C PHE A 142 -1.06 -9.68 -6.17
N GLU A 143 -1.49 -10.45 -5.17
CA GLU A 143 -1.85 -11.86 -5.33
C GLU A 143 -2.95 -12.08 -6.39
N LYS A 144 -3.94 -11.18 -6.48
CA LYS A 144 -5.06 -11.27 -7.44
C LYS A 144 -4.66 -10.85 -8.85
N ILE A 145 -3.91 -9.75 -8.97
CA ILE A 145 -3.52 -9.20 -10.27
C ILE A 145 -2.08 -9.55 -10.66
N LYS A 146 -1.49 -10.61 -10.08
CA LYS A 146 -0.07 -10.98 -10.31
C LYS A 146 0.29 -11.23 -11.77
N ASN A 147 -0.68 -11.54 -12.62
CA ASN A 147 -0.47 -11.70 -14.06
C ASN A 147 0.00 -10.40 -14.74
N ILE A 148 -0.33 -9.23 -14.19
CA ILE A 148 0.16 -7.92 -14.64
C ILE A 148 1.69 -7.80 -14.44
N PHE A 149 2.23 -8.51 -13.44
CA PHE A 149 3.65 -8.52 -13.10
C PHE A 149 4.41 -9.70 -13.72
N LYS A 150 3.73 -10.60 -14.43
CA LYS A 150 4.41 -11.65 -15.19
C LYS A 150 4.96 -11.05 -16.47
N LYS A 151 6.29 -11.07 -16.60
CA LYS A 151 6.97 -10.69 -17.83
C LYS A 151 6.45 -11.55 -18.98
N LYS A 152 6.06 -10.92 -20.09
CA LYS A 152 5.81 -11.63 -21.33
C LYS A 152 7.17 -12.12 -21.83
N GLU A 153 7.42 -13.42 -21.80
CA GLU A 153 8.56 -13.98 -22.53
C GLU A 153 8.40 -13.57 -24.00
N MET A 154 9.41 -12.88 -24.53
CA MET A 154 9.54 -12.59 -25.96
C MET A 154 10.08 -13.83 -26.67
#